data_AF-A0A536WG44-F1
#
_entry.id   AF-A0A536WG44-F1
#
_cell.length_a   1.000
_cell.length_b   1.000
_cell.length_c   1.000
_cell.angle_alpha   90.00
_cell.angle_beta   90.00
_cell.angle_gamma   90.00
#
_symmetry.space_group_name_H-M   'P 1'
#
loop_
_entity.id
_entity.type
_entity.pdbx_description
1 polymer ?
#
loop_
_entity_poly.entity_id
_entity_poly.type
_entity_poly.pdbx_seq_one_letter_code
_entity_poly.pdbx_strand_id
1 'polypeptide(L)'
;MHHAAKWPAIFERMVVRMRGRGNLGELMHEMMAGVEAPTTAEAEILLAYLRKYSQRPLDPNKYPAVNLPEGQSFKLACRQCHVLPDPQRHKASEWPAVVARMEKNMQWMNRVVSNQPDSREIQLKVEEINAFLVKYARKG
;
A
#
# COMPACT_ATOMS: atom_id res chain seq x y z
N MET A 1 1.90 0.94 -0.46
CA MET A 1 2.26 2.28 0.02
C MET A 1 2.71 2.23 1.48
N HIS A 2 3.91 2.71 1.82
CA HIS A 2 4.46 2.57 3.18
C HIS A 2 3.97 3.68 4.13
N HIS A 3 3.97 3.38 5.44
CA HIS A 3 3.79 4.40 6.48
C HIS A 3 5.09 5.13 6.77
N ALA A 4 4.99 6.32 7.39
CA ALA A 4 6.11 7.24 7.64
C ALA A 4 7.38 6.58 8.18
N ALA A 5 7.26 5.73 9.20
CA ALA A 5 8.42 5.10 9.86
C ALA A 5 9.19 4.11 8.96
N LYS A 6 8.55 3.54 7.92
CA LYS A 6 9.24 2.64 6.99
C LYS A 6 9.99 3.34 5.87
N TRP A 7 9.69 4.62 5.59
CA TRP A 7 10.27 5.32 4.46
C TRP A 7 11.79 5.51 4.51
N PRO A 8 12.42 5.87 5.65
CA PRO A 8 13.87 6.08 5.70
C PRO A 8 14.67 4.88 5.17
N ALA A 9 14.43 3.68 5.73
CA ALA A 9 15.16 2.48 5.35
C ALA A 9 14.87 2.03 3.90
N ILE A 10 13.64 2.24 3.40
CA ILE A 10 13.27 1.87 2.02
C ILE A 10 13.94 2.82 1.02
N PHE A 11 13.84 4.12 1.30
CA PHE A 11 14.38 5.17 0.45
C PHE A 11 15.91 5.12 0.38
N GLU A 12 16.57 4.90 1.52
CA GLU A 12 18.02 4.70 1.57
C GLU A 12 18.48 3.56 0.65
N ARG A 13 17.83 2.38 0.74
CA ARG A 13 18.15 1.25 -0.14
C ARG A 13 17.93 1.55 -1.62
N MET A 14 16.90 2.34 -1.96
CA MET A 14 16.66 2.76 -3.34
C MET A 14 17.79 3.66 -3.85
N VAL A 15 18.13 4.70 -3.09
CA VAL A 15 19.18 5.66 -3.46
C VAL A 15 20.55 4.99 -3.57
N VAL A 16 20.88 4.06 -2.67
CA VAL A 16 22.12 3.27 -2.72
C VAL A 16 22.22 2.49 -4.04
N ARG A 17 21.14 1.81 -4.46
CA ARG A 17 21.10 1.05 -5.73
C ARG A 17 21.20 1.94 -6.95
N MET A 18 20.50 3.08 -6.96
CA MET A 18 20.58 4.04 -8.07
C MET A 18 22.00 4.57 -8.28
N ARG A 19 22.79 4.67 -7.20
CA ARG A 19 24.21 5.05 -7.23
C ARG A 19 25.16 3.89 -7.57
N GLY A 20 24.63 2.75 -8.03
CA GLY A 20 25.41 1.58 -8.38
C GLY A 20 26.00 0.81 -7.20
N ARG A 21 25.49 1.03 -5.98
CA ARG A 21 25.99 0.39 -4.75
C ARG A 21 25.03 -0.66 -4.23
N GLY A 22 25.54 -1.60 -3.44
CA GLY A 22 24.75 -2.69 -2.83
C GLY A 22 24.49 -3.86 -3.77
N ASN A 23 23.52 -4.72 -3.42
CA ASN A 23 23.22 -5.93 -4.19
C ASN A 23 22.81 -5.59 -5.63
N LEU A 24 23.47 -6.25 -6.59
CA LEU A 24 23.31 -6.01 -8.03
C LEU A 24 23.67 -4.57 -8.45
N GLY A 25 24.55 -3.88 -7.71
CA GLY A 25 24.84 -2.45 -7.85
C GLY A 25 25.05 -1.96 -9.29
N GLU A 26 26.12 -2.39 -9.95
CA GLU A 26 26.43 -1.99 -11.33
C GLU A 26 25.33 -2.39 -12.31
N LEU A 27 24.85 -3.64 -12.23
CA LEU A 27 23.75 -4.12 -13.08
C LEU A 27 22.47 -3.28 -12.92
N MET A 28 22.10 -2.93 -11.69
CA MET A 28 20.92 -2.10 -11.42
C MET A 28 21.11 -0.67 -11.89
N HIS A 29 22.33 -0.13 -11.81
CA HIS A 29 22.65 1.18 -12.35
C HIS A 29 22.53 1.20 -13.88
N GLU A 30 23.04 0.17 -14.55
CA GLU A 30 22.92 0.00 -16.00
C GLU A 30 21.46 -0.20 -16.45
N MET A 31 20.69 -1.04 -15.76
CA MET A 31 19.25 -1.22 -16.03
C MET A 31 18.46 0.09 -15.84
N MET A 32 18.98 1.01 -15.02
CA MET A 32 18.40 2.31 -14.71
C MET A 32 19.13 3.45 -15.43
N ALA A 33 19.89 3.20 -16.51
CA ALA A 33 20.78 4.17 -17.16
C ALA A 33 20.10 5.48 -17.65
N GLY A 34 18.77 5.58 -17.64
CA GLY A 34 18.01 6.80 -17.90
C GLY A 34 17.50 7.53 -16.64
N VAL A 35 17.90 7.11 -15.45
CA VAL A 35 17.40 7.64 -14.17
C VAL A 35 18.58 8.04 -13.28
N GLU A 36 18.77 9.34 -13.12
CA GLU A 36 19.81 9.87 -12.24
C GLU A 36 19.43 9.66 -10.75
N ALA A 37 20.42 9.25 -9.97
CA ALA A 37 20.26 9.19 -8.51
C ALA A 37 20.18 10.62 -7.94
N PRO A 38 19.30 10.88 -6.96
CA PRO A 38 19.21 12.20 -6.35
C PRO A 38 20.53 12.56 -5.64
N THR A 39 20.89 13.84 -5.72
CA THR A 39 21.90 14.44 -4.84
C THR A 39 21.49 14.29 -3.38
N THR A 40 22.41 14.54 -2.44
CA THR A 40 22.10 14.46 -1.00
C THR A 40 20.96 15.41 -0.61
N ALA A 41 20.98 16.65 -1.10
CA ALA A 41 19.94 17.64 -0.82
C ALA A 41 18.57 17.23 -1.39
N GLU A 42 18.53 16.74 -2.63
CA GLU A 42 17.28 16.22 -3.23
C GLU A 42 16.77 14.99 -2.49
N ALA A 43 17.66 14.10 -2.06
CA ALA A 43 17.30 12.91 -1.31
C ALA A 43 16.63 13.27 0.02
N GLU A 44 17.12 14.29 0.73
CA GLU A 44 16.50 14.79 1.95
C GLU A 44 15.10 15.36 1.70
N ILE A 45 14.92 16.14 0.63
CA ILE A 45 13.61 16.71 0.23
C ILE A 45 12.63 15.59 -0.12
N LEU A 46 13.06 14.61 -0.92
CA LEU A 46 12.24 13.47 -1.31
C LEU A 46 11.84 12.61 -0.10
N LEU A 47 12.77 12.35 0.82
CA LEU A 47 12.47 11.62 2.04
C LEU A 47 11.45 12.37 2.92
N ALA A 48 11.62 13.68 3.06
CA ALA A 48 10.67 14.53 3.79
C ALA A 48 9.28 14.47 3.15
N TYR A 49 9.19 14.55 1.82
CA TYR A 49 7.95 14.42 1.06
C TYR A 49 7.28 13.05 1.30
N LEU A 50 8.03 11.95 1.13
CA LEU A 50 7.53 10.59 1.30
C LEU A 50 7.01 10.34 2.72
N ARG A 51 7.70 10.87 3.74
CA ARG A 51 7.23 10.80 5.13
C ARG A 51 5.93 11.58 5.34
N LYS A 52 5.88 12.83 4.87
CA LYS A 52 4.73 13.74 5.02
C LYS A 52 3.46 13.19 4.37
N TYR A 53 3.58 12.60 3.19
CA TYR A 53 2.43 12.10 2.40
C TYR A 53 2.28 10.57 2.43
N SER A 54 2.97 9.92 3.37
CA SER A 54 2.92 8.47 3.57
C SER A 54 1.51 7.94 3.79
N GLN A 55 1.34 6.63 3.60
CA GLN A 55 0.08 5.98 3.97
C GLN A 55 -0.13 6.07 5.47
N ARG A 56 -1.23 6.69 5.88
CA ARG A 56 -1.66 6.65 7.27
C ARG A 56 -2.15 5.24 7.59
N PRO A 57 -1.55 4.57 8.58
CA PRO A 57 -2.00 3.27 9.02
C PRO A 57 -3.34 3.38 9.75
N LEU A 58 -4.21 2.39 9.58
CA LEU A 58 -5.36 2.21 10.46
C LEU A 58 -4.87 1.92 11.89
N ASP A 59 -5.52 2.54 12.86
CA ASP A 59 -5.33 2.29 14.29
C ASP A 59 -6.43 1.33 14.79
N PRO A 60 -6.11 0.06 15.10
CA PRO A 60 -7.12 -0.92 15.55
C PRO A 60 -7.85 -0.52 16.82
N ASN A 61 -7.26 0.35 17.66
CA ASN A 61 -7.92 0.83 18.88
C ASN A 61 -9.03 1.83 18.57
N LYS A 62 -8.90 2.61 17.47
CA LYS A 62 -9.94 3.52 16.98
C LYS A 62 -11.01 2.80 16.16
N TYR A 63 -10.65 1.67 15.55
CA TYR A 63 -11.52 0.90 14.68
C TYR A 63 -11.54 -0.58 15.10
N PRO A 64 -12.05 -0.93 16.29
CA PRO A 64 -12.02 -2.30 16.81
C PRO A 64 -12.77 -3.28 15.89
N ALA A 65 -13.76 -2.79 15.14
CA ALA A 65 -14.48 -3.54 14.11
C ALA A 65 -13.57 -4.17 13.05
N VAL A 66 -12.35 -3.68 12.84
CA VAL A 66 -11.37 -4.30 11.93
C VAL A 66 -11.01 -5.74 12.33
N ASN A 67 -11.21 -6.09 13.60
CA ASN A 67 -10.95 -7.43 14.15
C ASN A 67 -12.22 -8.27 14.30
N LEU A 68 -13.38 -7.74 13.90
CA LEU A 68 -14.66 -8.45 13.90
C LEU A 68 -14.95 -9.00 12.48
N PRO A 69 -15.93 -9.91 12.33
CA PRO A 69 -16.30 -10.44 11.01
C PRO A 69 -16.56 -9.35 9.96
N GLU A 70 -17.20 -8.24 10.35
CA GLU A 70 -17.47 -7.11 9.44
C GLU A 70 -16.22 -6.43 8.87
N GLY A 71 -15.07 -6.54 9.53
CA GLY A 71 -13.80 -5.96 9.08
C GLY A 71 -12.86 -6.97 8.43
N GLN A 72 -13.22 -8.25 8.39
CA GLN A 72 -12.32 -9.34 8.01
C GLN A 72 -11.88 -9.24 6.55
N SER A 73 -12.83 -9.06 5.61
CA SER A 73 -12.52 -8.90 4.18
C SER A 73 -11.58 -7.70 3.94
N PHE A 74 -11.85 -6.55 4.56
CA PHE A 74 -10.97 -5.38 4.50
C PHE A 74 -9.58 -5.66 5.08
N LYS A 75 -9.50 -6.25 6.28
CA LYS A 75 -8.24 -6.56 6.95
C LYS A 75 -7.38 -7.51 6.12
N LEU A 76 -7.98 -8.58 5.59
CA LEU A 76 -7.25 -9.63 4.88
C LEU A 76 -6.87 -9.21 3.46
N ALA A 77 -7.74 -8.51 2.73
CA ALA A 77 -7.43 -8.02 1.39
C ALA A 77 -6.38 -6.90 1.42
N CYS A 78 -6.61 -5.85 2.21
CA CYS A 78 -5.84 -4.61 2.09
C CYS A 78 -4.46 -4.67 2.77
N ARG A 79 -4.20 -5.67 3.63
CA ARG A 79 -2.88 -5.84 4.30
C ARG A 79 -1.84 -6.60 3.48
N GLN A 80 -2.23 -7.18 2.34
CA GLN A 80 -1.36 -8.09 1.59
C GLN A 80 -0.13 -7.39 1.03
N CYS A 81 -0.28 -6.14 0.56
CA CYS A 81 0.78 -5.43 -0.14
C CYS A 81 1.39 -4.29 0.68
N HIS A 82 0.62 -3.74 1.61
CA HIS A 82 1.05 -2.60 2.42
C HIS A 82 0.26 -2.51 3.72
N VAL A 83 0.57 -1.49 4.54
CA VAL A 83 -0.17 -1.26 5.79
C VAL A 83 -1.64 -0.96 5.49
N LEU A 84 -2.54 -1.39 6.39
CA LEU A 84 -3.97 -1.11 6.28
C LEU A 84 -4.21 0.40 6.21
N PRO A 85 -5.00 0.88 5.24
CA PRO A 85 -5.27 2.30 5.11
C PRO A 85 -6.25 2.78 6.18
N ASP A 86 -6.03 3.97 6.75
CA ASP A 86 -7.04 4.67 7.56
C ASP A 86 -8.27 5.02 6.70
N PRO A 87 -9.49 4.58 7.07
CA PRO A 87 -10.73 4.91 6.37
C PRO A 87 -10.99 6.42 6.23
N GLN A 88 -10.42 7.26 7.10
CA GLN A 88 -10.53 8.71 6.99
C GLN A 88 -9.66 9.34 5.88
N ARG A 89 -8.93 8.53 5.10
CA ARG A 89 -8.15 9.07 3.97
C ARG A 89 -9.03 9.61 2.83
N HIS A 90 -10.22 9.04 2.67
CA HIS A 90 -11.14 9.37 1.59
C HIS A 90 -12.54 9.64 2.13
N LYS A 91 -13.34 10.36 1.34
CA LYS A 91 -14.79 10.51 1.58
C LYS A 91 -15.50 9.18 1.26
N ALA A 92 -16.69 8.99 1.83
CA ALA A 92 -17.53 7.82 1.58
C ALA A 92 -17.75 7.57 0.06
N SER A 93 -18.04 8.62 -0.69
CA SER A 93 -18.25 8.55 -2.14
C SER A 93 -17.01 8.20 -2.97
N GLU A 94 -15.81 8.36 -2.41
CA GLU A 94 -14.54 8.13 -3.11
C GLU A 94 -14.06 6.67 -2.94
N TRP A 95 -14.44 6.00 -1.85
CA TRP A 95 -13.95 4.66 -1.52
C TRP A 95 -14.26 3.60 -2.58
N PRO A 96 -15.46 3.51 -3.17
CA PRO A 96 -15.74 2.53 -4.22
C PRO A 96 -14.77 2.60 -5.40
N ALA A 97 -14.42 3.81 -5.84
CA ALA A 97 -13.46 4.00 -6.93
C ALA A 97 -12.02 3.60 -6.51
N VAL A 98 -11.64 3.84 -5.26
CA VAL A 98 -10.34 3.41 -4.72
C VAL A 98 -10.26 1.88 -4.65
N VAL A 99 -11.30 1.22 -4.14
CA VAL A 99 -11.36 -0.25 -4.02
C VAL A 99 -11.34 -0.90 -5.40
N ALA A 100 -12.12 -0.42 -6.37
CA ALA A 100 -12.10 -0.93 -7.74
C ALA A 100 -10.72 -0.81 -8.41
N ARG A 101 -9.96 0.26 -8.13
CA ARG A 101 -8.58 0.39 -8.61
C ARG A 101 -7.65 -0.63 -7.94
N MET A 102 -7.79 -0.87 -6.65
CA MET A 102 -6.96 -1.86 -5.93
C MET A 102 -7.27 -3.28 -6.36
N GLU A 103 -8.54 -3.60 -6.59
CA GLU A 103 -8.95 -4.89 -7.14
C GLU A 103 -8.26 -5.18 -8.48
N LYS A 104 -8.28 -4.22 -9.42
CA LYS A 104 -7.57 -4.36 -10.70
C LYS A 104 -6.07 -4.60 -10.52
N ASN A 105 -5.43 -3.89 -9.58
CA ASN A 105 -4.02 -4.09 -9.26
C ASN A 105 -3.74 -5.49 -8.67
N MET A 106 -4.66 -6.00 -7.85
CA MET A 106 -4.57 -7.33 -7.24
C MET A 106 -4.80 -8.46 -8.23
N GLN A 107 -5.76 -8.31 -9.15
CA GLN A 107 -6.02 -9.28 -10.22
C GLN A 107 -4.77 -9.52 -11.09
N TRP A 108 -3.97 -8.48 -11.35
CA TRP A 108 -2.72 -8.63 -12.09
C TRP A 108 -1.71 -9.52 -11.36
N MET A 109 -1.69 -9.50 -10.02
CA MET A 109 -0.81 -10.35 -9.20
C MET A 109 -1.35 -11.78 -9.03
N ASN A 110 -2.67 -11.95 -8.94
CA ASN A 110 -3.31 -13.26 -8.72
C ASN A 110 -3.41 -14.13 -9.99
N ARG A 111 -3.10 -13.60 -11.18
CA ARG A 111 -3.09 -14.37 -12.45
C ARG A 111 -2.08 -15.53 -12.50
N VAL A 112 -1.20 -15.65 -11.50
CA VAL A 112 -0.18 -16.72 -11.42
C VAL A 112 -0.61 -17.89 -10.52
N VAL A 113 -1.76 -17.82 -9.83
CA VAL A 113 -2.21 -18.86 -8.89
C VAL A 113 -3.64 -19.29 -9.23
N SER A 114 -3.77 -20.43 -9.92
CA SER A 114 -4.99 -21.26 -10.13
C SER A 114 -6.37 -20.55 -10.22
N ASN A 115 -7.06 -20.70 -11.35
CA ASN A 115 -8.36 -20.09 -11.67
C ASN A 115 -9.59 -20.58 -10.83
N GLN A 116 -9.42 -21.33 -9.75
CA GLN A 116 -10.53 -21.90 -8.96
C GLN A 116 -10.34 -21.60 -7.47
N PRO A 117 -11.24 -20.83 -6.83
CA PRO A 117 -11.21 -20.59 -5.38
C PRO A 117 -11.54 -21.88 -4.61
N ASP A 118 -10.75 -22.21 -3.57
CA ASP A 118 -11.12 -23.28 -2.62
C ASP A 118 -12.29 -22.78 -1.74
N SER A 119 -13.36 -23.57 -1.64
CA SER A 119 -14.54 -23.22 -0.85
C SER A 119 -14.28 -23.16 0.67
N ARG A 120 -13.15 -23.69 1.13
CA ARG A 120 -12.66 -23.59 2.52
C ARG A 120 -11.85 -22.31 2.76
N GLU A 121 -11.47 -21.59 1.71
CA GLU A 121 -10.79 -20.31 1.82
C GLU A 121 -11.77 -19.18 2.08
N ILE A 122 -11.31 -18.19 2.84
CA ILE A 122 -12.07 -16.98 3.14
C ILE A 122 -12.29 -16.23 1.82
N GLN A 123 -13.53 -16.21 1.36
CA GLN A 123 -13.95 -15.44 0.19
C GLN A 123 -14.00 -13.96 0.55
N LEU A 124 -13.01 -13.20 0.09
CA LEU A 124 -12.91 -11.76 0.31
C LEU A 124 -13.96 -11.05 -0.54
N LYS A 125 -14.86 -10.29 0.08
CA LYS A 125 -15.97 -9.61 -0.63
C LYS A 125 -15.74 -8.12 -0.76
N VAL A 126 -15.87 -7.59 -1.98
CA VAL A 126 -15.70 -6.16 -2.28
C VAL A 126 -16.76 -5.32 -1.57
N GLU A 127 -17.97 -5.85 -1.40
CA GLU A 127 -19.09 -5.19 -0.73
C GLU A 127 -18.78 -4.97 0.75
N GLU A 128 -18.22 -5.97 1.43
CA GLU A 128 -17.81 -5.88 2.83
C GLU A 128 -16.65 -4.88 3.02
N ILE A 129 -15.68 -4.88 2.08
CA ILE A 129 -14.58 -3.91 2.08
C ILE A 129 -15.11 -2.49 1.95
N ASN A 130 -15.99 -2.25 0.97
CA ASN A 130 -16.61 -0.94 0.76
C ASN A 130 -17.48 -0.52 1.94
N ALA A 131 -18.29 -1.42 2.50
CA ALA A 131 -19.13 -1.13 3.66
C ALA A 131 -18.29 -0.68 4.86
N PHE A 132 -17.19 -1.37 5.15
CA PHE A 132 -16.28 -0.99 6.23
C PHE A 132 -15.65 0.39 5.98
N LEU A 133 -15.10 0.61 4.77
CA LEU A 133 -14.42 1.87 4.44
C LEU A 133 -15.36 3.06 4.41
N VAL A 134 -16.57 2.89 3.88
CA VAL A 134 -17.63 3.91 3.86
C VAL A 134 -18.11 4.25 5.26
N LYS A 135 -18.36 3.25 6.12
CA LYS A 135 -18.81 3.42 7.51
C LYS A 135 -17.88 4.34 8.32
N TYR A 136 -16.57 4.23 8.10
CA TYR A 136 -15.55 4.99 8.83
C TYR A 136 -14.91 6.11 8.00
N ALA A 137 -15.50 6.44 6.85
CA ALA A 137 -14.94 7.43 5.93
C ALA A 137 -14.85 8.82 6.56
N ARG A 138 -14.00 9.67 5.97
CA ARG A 138 -13.95 11.09 6.33
C ARG A 138 -15.32 11.71 6.08
N LYS A 139 -15.85 12.40 7.09
CA LYS A 139 -17.08 13.19 6.94
C LYS A 139 -16.85 14.28 5.89
N GLY A 140 -17.83 14.41 4.99
CA GLY A 140 -17.83 15.38 3.90
C GLY A 140 -18.01 16.81 4.40
#